data_AF-A0A418MFS2-F1
#
_entry.id   AF-A0A418MFS2-F1
#
_cell.length_a   1.000
_cell.length_b   1.000
_cell.length_c   1.000
_cell.angle_alpha   90.00
_cell.angle_beta   90.00
_cell.angle_gamma   90.00
#
_symmetry.space_group_name_H-M   'P 1'
#
loop_
_entity.id
_entity.type
_entity.pdbx_description
1 polymer ?
#
loop_
_entity_poly.entity_id
_entity_poly.type
_entity_poly.pdbx_seq_one_letter_code
_entity_poly.pdbx_strand_id
1 'polypeptide(L)'
;MGDSPVLGDYFVIKALEHGVQVIGLTRGTETKFHHAEKLDKGEAMVAQFTEHTSAMKIRGHAILYTKFGTIPVGDEIRDLTK
;
A
#
# COMPACT_ATOMS: atom_id res chain seq x y z
N MET A 1 8.36 3.44 30.39
CA MET A 1 7.23 3.90 29.55
C MET A 1 7.06 2.84 28.49
N GLY A 2 5.97 2.09 28.53
CA GLY A 2 5.78 0.99 27.58
C GLY A 2 5.55 1.55 26.19
N ASP A 3 6.31 1.07 25.21
CA ASP A 3 6.04 1.29 23.79
C ASP A 3 4.63 0.75 23.53
N SER A 4 3.65 1.66 23.54
CA SER A 4 2.31 1.29 23.12
C SER A 4 2.42 0.92 21.65
N PRO A 5 2.06 -0.30 21.24
CA PRO A 5 2.17 -0.69 19.85
C PRO A 5 1.35 0.29 19.02
N VAL A 6 1.94 0.80 17.94
CA VAL A 6 1.18 1.58 16.97
C VAL A 6 0.20 0.61 16.33
N LEU A 7 -1.07 0.66 16.74
CA LEU A 7 -2.17 -0.12 16.17
C LEU A 7 -2.86 0.70 15.07
N GLY A 8 -2.15 0.91 13.96
CA GLY A 8 -2.72 1.58 12.79
C GLY A 8 -3.53 0.62 11.93
N ASP A 9 -4.47 1.16 11.15
CA ASP A 9 -5.07 0.40 10.04
C ASP A 9 -3.97 -0.13 9.11
N TYR A 10 -4.24 -1.25 8.44
CA TYR A 10 -3.36 -1.83 7.44
C TYR A 10 -4.11 -2.10 6.14
N PHE A 11 -3.35 -2.36 5.09
CA PHE A 11 -3.85 -2.93 3.86
C PHE A 11 -2.97 -4.09 3.42
N VAL A 12 -3.51 -4.92 2.53
CA VAL A 12 -2.76 -5.96 1.83
C VAL A 12 -2.71 -5.59 0.37
N ILE A 13 -1.56 -5.74 -0.27
CA ILE A 13 -1.42 -5.56 -1.72
C ILE A 13 -0.79 -6.80 -2.33
N LYS A 14 -1.30 -7.22 -3.49
CA LYS A 14 -0.73 -8.27 -4.32
C LYS A 14 -0.37 -7.74 -5.70
N ALA A 15 0.88 -7.90 -6.11
CA ALA A 15 1.36 -7.47 -7.41
C ALA A 15 0.87 -8.43 -8.52
N LEU A 16 0.26 -7.86 -9.57
CA LEU A 16 -0.18 -8.59 -10.76
C LEU A 16 0.83 -8.51 -11.91
N GLU A 17 1.82 -7.62 -11.78
CA GLU A 17 2.96 -7.47 -12.69
C GLU A 17 4.27 -7.32 -11.90
N HIS A 18 5.41 -7.38 -12.61
CA HIS A 18 6.71 -7.14 -12.02
C HIS A 18 6.98 -5.64 -11.87
N GLY A 19 7.55 -5.22 -10.74
CA GLY A 19 7.92 -3.83 -10.50
C GLY A 19 6.80 -2.94 -9.97
N VAL A 20 5.76 -3.52 -9.38
CA VAL A 20 4.79 -2.76 -8.58
C VAL A 20 5.54 -2.05 -7.44
N GLN A 21 5.23 -0.79 -7.20
CA GLN A 21 5.87 0.00 -6.15
C GLN A 21 4.86 0.39 -5.07
N VAL A 22 5.24 0.20 -3.82
CA VAL A 22 4.52 0.69 -2.65
C VAL A 22 5.36 1.73 -1.94
N ILE A 23 4.91 2.98 -2.01
CA ILE A 23 5.69 4.15 -1.60
C ILE A 23 5.08 4.72 -0.32
N GLY A 24 5.83 4.71 0.78
CA GLY A 24 5.44 5.34 2.03
C GLY A 24 5.62 6.86 2.00
N LEU A 25 4.61 7.58 2.47
CA LEU A 25 4.67 9.04 2.65
C LEU A 25 4.75 9.40 4.14
N THR A 26 5.60 10.38 4.43
CA THR A 26 5.88 10.82 5.80
C THR A 26 4.61 11.30 6.51
N ARG A 27 4.50 11.02 7.80
CA ARG A 27 3.57 11.71 8.70
C ARG A 27 4.23 12.98 9.22
N GLY A 28 3.50 14.10 9.20
CA GLY A 28 3.99 15.36 9.79
C GLY A 28 3.63 16.58 8.95
N THR A 29 4.41 17.65 9.13
CA THR A 29 4.26 18.93 8.44
C THR A 29 4.58 18.86 6.95
N GLU A 30 5.42 17.92 6.54
CA GLU A 30 5.80 17.68 5.16
C GLU A 30 5.32 16.32 4.67
N THR A 31 4.93 16.27 3.39
CA THR A 31 4.50 15.05 2.69
C THR A 31 5.57 14.67 1.67
N LYS A 32 6.49 13.78 2.06
CA LYS A 32 7.62 13.32 1.23
C LYS A 32 7.64 11.80 1.13
N PHE A 33 8.19 11.27 0.04
CA PHE A 33 8.47 9.84 -0.08
C PHE A 33 9.67 9.49 0.81
N HIS A 34 9.54 8.47 1.65
CA HIS A 34 10.63 8.05 2.54
C HIS A 34 11.09 6.61 2.33
N HIS A 35 10.20 5.74 1.84
CA HIS A 35 10.54 4.37 1.45
C HIS A 35 9.73 3.98 0.21
N ALA A 36 10.33 3.14 -0.64
CA ALA A 36 9.65 2.53 -1.78
C ALA A 36 9.99 1.05 -1.79
N GLU A 37 8.98 0.22 -1.56
CA GLU A 37 9.11 -1.24 -1.68
C GLU A 37 8.73 -1.67 -3.09
N LYS A 38 9.57 -2.50 -3.72
CA LYS A 38 9.29 -3.07 -5.04
C LYS A 38 8.77 -4.49 -4.87
N LEU A 39 7.63 -4.76 -5.48
CA LEU A 39 7.02 -6.08 -5.54
C LEU A 39 7.09 -6.62 -6.98
N ASP A 40 7.54 -7.87 -7.10
CA ASP A 40 7.48 -8.63 -8.33
C ASP A 40 6.17 -9.44 -8.43
N LYS A 41 5.82 -9.88 -9.64
CA LYS A 41 4.53 -10.52 -9.91
C LYS A 41 4.28 -11.70 -8.97
N GLY A 42 3.14 -11.71 -8.32
CA GLY A 42 2.73 -12.75 -7.38
C GLY A 42 3.14 -12.49 -5.94
N GLU A 43 4.04 -11.54 -5.68
CA GLU A 43 4.37 -11.11 -4.33
C GLU A 43 3.21 -10.34 -3.69
N ALA A 44 3.14 -10.44 -2.37
CA ALA A 44 2.17 -9.72 -1.58
C ALA A 44 2.84 -9.08 -0.38
N MET A 45 2.32 -7.92 0.02
CA MET A 45 2.77 -7.19 1.21
C MET A 45 1.57 -6.82 2.08
N VAL A 46 1.73 -6.97 3.39
CA VAL A 46 0.82 -6.44 4.41
C VAL A 46 1.49 -5.22 5.02
N ALA A 47 0.90 -4.03 4.85
CA ALA A 47 1.52 -2.78 5.25
C ALA A 47 0.60 -1.98 6.17
N GLN A 48 1.13 -1.61 7.33
CA GLN A 48 0.41 -0.85 8.34
C GLN A 48 0.68 0.66 8.19
N PHE A 49 -0.31 1.50 8.48
CA PHE A 49 -0.05 2.90 8.80
C PHE A 49 0.68 2.97 10.15
N THR A 50 1.71 3.80 10.21
CA THR A 50 2.61 3.88 11.37
C THR A 50 2.76 5.31 11.86
N GLU A 51 3.56 5.49 12.90
CA GLU A 51 4.02 6.81 13.32
C GLU A 51 4.71 7.55 12.17
N HIS A 52 5.51 6.85 11.35
CA HIS A 52 6.28 7.45 10.26
C HIS A 52 5.50 7.52 8.94
N THR A 53 4.55 6.63 8.71
CA THR A 53 3.81 6.52 7.45
C THR A 53 2.34 6.91 7.62
N SER A 54 1.96 8.04 7.05
CA SER A 54 0.59 8.57 7.11
C SER A 54 -0.25 8.26 5.87
N ALA A 55 0.42 8.08 4.73
CA ALA A 55 -0.20 7.76 3.46
C ALA A 55 0.72 6.81 2.68
N MET A 56 0.15 6.05 1.76
CA MET A 56 0.92 5.21 0.84
C MET A 56 0.44 5.41 -0.59
N LYS A 57 1.39 5.49 -1.53
CA LYS A 57 1.12 5.58 -2.95
C LYS A 57 1.53 4.28 -3.61
N ILE A 58 0.65 3.74 -4.45
CA ILE A 58 0.86 2.48 -5.14
C ILE A 58 0.95 2.77 -6.64
N ARG A 59 1.92 2.15 -7.32
CA ARG A 59 2.13 2.25 -8.77
C ARG A 59 2.31 0.86 -9.35
N GLY A 60 1.79 0.66 -10.56
CA GLY A 60 1.79 -0.62 -11.27
C GLY A 60 0.49 -1.41 -11.07
N HIS A 61 0.34 -2.48 -11.84
CA HIS A 61 -0.83 -3.35 -11.85
C HIS A 61 -0.88 -4.26 -10.61
N ALA A 62 -1.86 -4.03 -9.74
CA ALA A 62 -1.99 -4.74 -8.47
C ALA A 62 -3.44 -4.79 -7.99
N ILE A 63 -3.70 -5.62 -6.98
CA ILE A 63 -4.95 -5.62 -6.22
C ILE A 63 -4.64 -5.21 -4.78
N LEU A 64 -5.35 -4.19 -4.32
CA LEU A 64 -5.30 -3.69 -2.95
C LEU A 64 -6.51 -4.20 -2.17
N TYR A 65 -6.29 -4.66 -0.94
CA TYR A 65 -7.32 -5.07 0.01
C TYR A 65 -7.25 -4.16 1.22
N THR A 66 -8.35 -3.49 1.51
CA THR A 66 -8.49 -2.59 2.65
C THR A 66 -9.74 -2.95 3.45
N LYS A 67 -9.94 -2.32 4.61
CA LYS A 67 -11.21 -2.43 5.35
C LYS A 67 -12.44 -1.97 4.55
N PHE A 68 -12.24 -1.22 3.47
CA PHE A 68 -13.30 -0.72 2.59
C PHE A 68 -13.56 -1.63 1.39
N GLY A 69 -12.84 -2.75 1.29
CA GLY A 69 -12.97 -3.72 0.20
C GLY A 69 -11.74 -3.75 -0.71
N THR A 70 -11.95 -4.34 -1.89
CA THR A 70 -10.90 -4.61 -2.88
C THR A 70 -10.87 -3.50 -3.93
N ILE A 71 -9.67 -2.97 -4.22
CA ILE A 71 -9.45 -1.87 -5.14
C ILE A 71 -8.41 -2.33 -6.20
N PRO A 72 -8.79 -2.38 -7.49
CA PRO A 72 -7.81 -2.58 -8.56
C PRO A 72 -6.93 -1.33 -8.73
N VAL A 73 -5.64 -1.52 -8.98
CA VAL A 73 -4.67 -0.45 -9.22
C VAL A 73 -4.00 -0.68 -10.57
N GLY A 74 -3.85 0.37 -11.38
CA GLY A 74 -3.25 0.31 -12.72
C GLY A 74 -4.26 0.55 -13.85
N ASP A 75 -3.76 0.54 -15.10
CA ASP A 75 -4.44 1.08 -16.27
C ASP A 75 -5.53 0.18 -16.89
N GLU A 76 -5.75 -1.04 -16.37
CA GLU A 76 -6.89 -1.87 -16.76
C GLU A 76 -7.85 -2.05 -15.58
N ILE A 77 -8.68 -1.05 -15.30
CA ILE A 77 -9.95 -1.29 -14.58
C ILE A 77 -10.87 -2.02 -15.57
N ARG A 78 -10.64 -3.32 -15.78
CA ARG A 78 -11.69 -4.20 -16.30
C ARG A 78 -12.70 -4.32 -15.19
N ASP A 79 -13.89 -3.79 -15.41
CA ASP A 79 -15.06 -3.91 -14.54
C ASP A 79 -15.07 -5.28 -13.81
N LEU A 80 -14.77 -5.27 -12.51
CA LEU A 80 -14.85 -6.44 -11.63
C LEU A 80 -16.32 -6.77 -11.27
N THR A 81 -17.28 -6.29 -12.06
CA THR A 81 -18.74 -6.40 -11.87
C THR A 81 -19.41 -7.37 -12.84
N LYS A 82 -18.69 -8.38 -13.33
CA LYS A 82 -19.35 -9.55 -13.95
C LYS A 82 -19.54 -10.67 -12.95
#